data_AF-A0A6P0YWA1-F1
#
_entry.id   AF-A0A6P0YWA1-F1
#
_cell.length_a   1.000
_cell.length_b   1.000
_cell.length_c   1.000
_cell.angle_alpha   90.00
_cell.angle_beta   90.00
_cell.angle_gamma   90.00
#
_symmetry.space_group_name_H-M   'P 1'
#
loop_
_entity.id
_entity.type
_entity.pdbx_description
1 polymer ?
#
loop_
_entity_poly.entity_id
_entity_poly.type
_entity_poly.pdbx_seq_one_letter_code
_entity_poly.pdbx_strand_id
1 'polypeptide(L)'
;MNFEGKTLKLCWVVVQLDDPTRNDEDQVVILSTLPASVGATEVASLYLERWSIETLFQIVTEVFHSEIKTLGYPKAALFSFTIALMSYNLFGVLAAALSSAHGR
;
A
#
# COMPACT_ATOMS: atom_id res chain seq x y z
N MET A 1 14.71 17.76 10.04
CA MET A 1 14.99 17.82 8.58
C MET A 1 14.28 19.04 8.00
N ASN A 2 14.87 19.78 7.06
CA ASN A 2 14.24 20.98 6.47
C ASN A 2 13.49 20.58 5.19
N PHE A 3 12.18 20.84 5.14
CA PHE A 3 11.33 20.64 3.95
C PHE A 3 10.60 21.95 3.67
N GLU A 4 10.76 22.51 2.47
CA GLU A 4 10.15 23.80 2.06
C GLU A 4 10.38 24.96 3.07
N GLY A 5 11.57 25.02 3.68
CA GLY A 5 11.91 26.05 4.66
C GLY A 5 11.29 25.86 6.06
N LYS A 6 10.55 24.76 6.30
CA LYS A 6 10.01 24.40 7.61
C LYS A 6 10.85 23.29 8.27
N THR A 7 11.16 23.45 9.55
CA THR A 7 11.84 22.42 10.34
C THR A 7 10.83 21.37 10.80
N LEU A 8 10.99 20.14 10.31
CA LEU A 8 10.19 18.99 10.73
C LEU A 8 10.92 18.22 11.84
N LYS A 9 10.19 17.95 12.93
CA LYS A 9 10.55 16.95 13.93
C LYS A 9 10.11 15.59 13.39
N LEU A 10 11.06 14.66 13.30
CA LEU A 10 10.84 13.33 12.77
C LEU A 10 11.39 12.31 13.76
N CYS A 11 10.76 11.14 13.78
CA CYS A 11 11.23 9.94 14.44
C CYS A 11 11.78 8.98 13.40
N TRP A 12 12.84 8.27 13.78
CA TRP A 12 13.51 7.28 12.95
C TRP A 12 13.29 5.93 13.59
N VAL A 13 12.66 5.01 12.85
CA VAL A 13 12.44 3.63 13.28
C VAL A 13 13.26 2.74 12.36
N VAL A 14 14.20 2.00 12.94
CA VAL A 14 15.04 1.04 12.21
C VAL A 14 14.53 -0.35 12.51
N VAL A 15 14.13 -1.07 11.47
CA VAL A 15 13.72 -2.47 11.52
C VAL A 15 14.87 -3.30 10.98
N GLN A 16 15.46 -4.14 11.84
CA GLN A 16 16.42 -5.16 11.44
C GLN A 16 15.64 -6.33 10.84
N LEU A 17 16.06 -6.82 9.68
CA LEU A 17 15.44 -7.95 9.01
C LEU A 17 16.16 -9.25 9.39
N ASP A 18 15.39 -10.32 9.55
CA ASP A 18 15.96 -11.66 9.74
C ASP A 18 16.66 -12.17 8.47
N ASP A 19 16.08 -11.86 7.31
CA ASP A 19 16.62 -12.13 5.99
C ASP A 19 16.77 -10.82 5.19
N PRO A 20 17.82 -10.67 4.37
CA PRO A 20 18.03 -9.45 3.58
C PRO A 20 16.92 -9.26 2.54
N THR A 21 16.70 -8.00 2.15
CA THR A 21 15.79 -7.68 1.03
C THR A 21 16.33 -8.25 -0.29
N ARG A 22 15.50 -8.23 -1.34
CA ARG A 22 15.94 -8.57 -2.72
C ARG A 22 17.16 -7.77 -3.19
N ASN A 23 17.41 -6.61 -2.58
CA ASN A 23 18.53 -5.73 -2.91
C ASN A 23 19.72 -5.89 -1.94
N ASP A 24 19.76 -6.95 -1.13
CA ASP A 24 20.84 -7.24 -0.16
C ASP A 24 20.90 -6.25 1.03
N GLU A 25 19.76 -5.62 1.37
CA GLU A 25 19.68 -4.71 2.53
C GLU A 25 19.22 -5.48 3.77
N ASP A 26 19.92 -5.31 4.90
CA ASP A 26 19.62 -5.94 6.19
C ASP A 26 18.62 -5.15 7.05
N GLN A 27 18.27 -3.92 6.61
CA GLN A 27 17.51 -2.97 7.41
C GLN A 27 16.48 -2.20 6.59
N VAL A 28 15.35 -1.88 7.23
CA VAL A 28 14.38 -0.91 6.72
C VAL A 28 14.30 0.27 7.68
N VAL A 29 14.50 1.48 7.16
CA VAL A 29 14.39 2.72 7.93
C VAL A 29 13.09 3.43 7.60
N ILE A 30 12.26 3.62 8.62
CA ILE A 30 10.99 4.34 8.53
C ILE A 30 11.18 5.72 9.16
N LEU A 31 10.93 6.76 8.37
CA LEU A 31 10.85 8.15 8.83
C LEU A 31 9.39 8.49 9.12
N SER A 32 9.10 8.93 10.34
CA SER A 32 7.74 9.23 10.78
C SER A 32 7.62 10.62 11.40
N THR A 33 6.48 11.27 11.17
CA THR A 33 6.08 12.53 11.84
C THR A 33 5.26 12.29 13.10
N LEU A 34 5.00 11.02 13.45
CA LEU A 34 4.31 10.66 14.68
C LEU A 34 5.10 11.12 15.91
N PRO A 35 4.43 11.50 17.00
CA PRO A 35 5.09 11.96 18.21
C PRO A 35 5.92 10.84 18.83
N ALA A 36 7.00 11.22 19.53
CA ALA A 36 7.91 10.27 20.17
C ALA A 36 7.27 9.42 21.30
N SER A 37 6.03 9.73 21.70
CA SER A 37 5.23 8.89 22.60
C SER A 37 4.73 7.61 21.93
N VAL A 38 4.69 7.56 20.60
CA VAL A 38 4.33 6.37 19.83
C VAL A 38 5.53 5.44 19.76
N GLY A 39 5.34 4.19 20.15
CA GLY A 39 6.41 3.20 20.16
C GLY A 39 6.88 2.80 18.76
N ALA A 40 8.17 2.49 18.62
CA ALA A 40 8.77 2.06 17.36
C ALA A 40 8.05 0.85 16.73
N THR A 41 7.65 -0.13 17.55
CA THR A 41 6.90 -1.32 17.10
C THR A 41 5.54 -0.97 16.52
N GLU A 42 4.85 0.02 17.09
CA GLU A 42 3.55 0.47 16.60
C GLU A 42 3.68 1.19 15.25
N VAL A 43 4.69 2.05 15.12
CA VAL A 43 5.03 2.69 13.83
C VAL A 43 5.37 1.64 12.77
N ALA A 44 6.20 0.65 13.11
CA ALA A 44 6.57 -0.42 12.19
C ALA A 44 5.36 -1.27 11.79
N SER A 45 4.50 -1.62 12.74
CA SER A 45 3.28 -2.41 12.49
C SER A 45 2.31 -1.68 11.56
N LEU A 46 2.08 -0.39 11.80
CA LEU A 46 1.26 0.44 10.92
C LEU A 46 1.88 0.57 9.52
N TYR A 47 3.21 0.70 9.42
CA TYR A 47 3.89 0.77 8.13
C TYR A 47 3.78 -0.54 7.35
N LEU A 48 3.74 -1.70 8.01
CA LEU A 48 3.52 -3.00 7.37
C LEU A 48 2.15 -3.08 6.69
N GLU A 49 1.12 -2.43 7.22
CA GLU A 49 -0.22 -2.40 6.59
C GLU A 49 -0.21 -1.77 5.18
N ARG A 50 0.81 -0.96 4.85
CA ARG A 50 1.02 -0.41 3.51
C ARG A 50 1.09 -1.50 2.44
N TRP A 51 1.57 -2.70 2.79
CA TRP A 51 1.72 -3.80 1.83
C TRP A 51 0.37 -4.30 1.27
N SER A 52 -0.73 -4.02 1.98
CA SER A 52 -2.09 -4.25 1.48
C SER A 52 -2.37 -3.52 0.16
N ILE A 53 -1.75 -2.35 -0.04
CA ILE A 53 -1.87 -1.58 -1.29
C ILE A 53 -1.24 -2.35 -2.45
N GLU A 54 -0.08 -2.96 -2.23
CA GLU A 54 0.63 -3.73 -3.25
C GLU A 54 -0.19 -4.95 -3.67
N THR A 55 -0.81 -5.64 -2.71
CA THR A 55 -1.74 -6.74 -2.98
C THR A 55 -2.93 -6.29 -3.83
N LEU A 56 -3.53 -5.13 -3.52
CA LEU A 56 -4.60 -4.56 -4.33
C LEU A 56 -4.15 -4.30 -5.77
N PHE A 57 -2.99 -3.67 -5.97
CA PHE A 57 -2.48 -3.39 -7.31
C PHE A 57 -2.14 -4.66 -8.09
N GLN A 58 -1.64 -5.69 -7.41
CA GLN A 58 -1.42 -7.00 -8.02
C GLN A 58 -2.75 -7.60 -8.53
N ILE A 59 -3.78 -7.66 -7.69
CA ILE A 59 -5.10 -8.21 -8.08
C ILE A 59 -5.72 -7.41 -9.22
N VAL A 60 -5.67 -6.07 -9.14
CA VAL A 60 -6.24 -5.19 -10.15
C VAL A 60 -5.53 -5.34 -11.50
N THR A 61 -4.22 -5.64 -11.49
CA THR A 61 -3.43 -5.94 -12.69
C THR A 61 -3.71 -7.33 -13.25
N GLU A 62 -3.65 -8.37 -12.42
CA GLU A 62 -3.70 -9.78 -12.84
C GLU A 62 -5.13 -10.28 -13.11
N VAL A 63 -6.12 -9.79 -12.37
CA VAL A 63 -7.51 -10.28 -12.44
C VAL A 63 -8.40 -9.32 -13.23
N PHE A 64 -8.27 -8.01 -12.97
CA PHE A 64 -9.13 -7.00 -13.60
C PHE A 64 -8.51 -6.36 -14.85
N HIS A 65 -7.27 -6.75 -15.22
CA HIS A 65 -6.56 -6.25 -16.39
C HIS A 65 -6.58 -4.72 -16.49
N SER A 66 -6.26 -4.05 -15.39
CA SER A 66 -6.31 -2.57 -15.29
C SER A 66 -5.42 -1.84 -16.29
N GLU A 67 -4.40 -2.52 -16.83
CA GLU A 67 -3.50 -2.02 -17.86
C GLU A 67 -3.72 -2.76 -19.18
N ILE A 68 -4.65 -2.23 -20.00
CA ILE A 68 -4.92 -2.79 -21.31
C ILE A 68 -3.87 -2.28 -22.31
N LYS A 69 -2.94 -3.16 -22.71
CA LYS A 69 -1.76 -2.84 -23.56
C LYS A 69 -2.08 -2.13 -24.88
N THR A 70 -3.28 -2.29 -25.43
CA THR A 70 -3.68 -1.76 -26.74
C THR A 70 -4.30 -0.37 -26.69
N LEU A 71 -4.58 0.17 -25.50
CA LEU A 71 -5.09 1.54 -25.34
C LEU A 71 -3.94 2.56 -25.39
N GLY A 72 -3.53 2.93 -26.60
CA GLY A 72 -2.54 3.99 -26.84
C GLY A 72 -3.04 5.42 -26.57
N TYR A 73 -4.18 5.59 -25.89
CA TYR A 73 -4.77 6.90 -25.57
C TYR A 73 -4.83 7.11 -24.04
N PRO A 74 -4.05 8.05 -23.47
CA PRO A 74 -3.91 8.20 -22.02
C PRO A 74 -5.23 8.35 -21.25
N LYS A 75 -6.21 9.06 -21.80
CA LYS A 75 -7.51 9.24 -21.11
C LYS A 75 -8.29 7.93 -21.02
N ALA A 76 -8.20 7.09 -22.05
CA ALA A 76 -8.92 5.84 -22.09
C ALA A 76 -8.23 4.78 -21.20
N ALA A 77 -6.89 4.79 -21.13
CA ALA A 77 -6.13 3.99 -20.17
C ALA A 77 -6.45 4.38 -18.71
N LEU A 78 -6.49 5.68 -18.40
CA LEU A 78 -6.87 6.16 -17.06
C LEU A 78 -8.32 5.77 -16.71
N PHE A 79 -9.23 5.88 -17.67
CA PHE A 79 -10.61 5.47 -17.49
C PHE A 79 -10.72 3.96 -17.21
N SER A 80 -10.09 3.10 -18.02
CA SER A 80 -10.12 1.64 -17.81
C SER A 80 -9.50 1.24 -16.47
N PHE A 81 -8.38 1.86 -16.10
CA PHE A 81 -7.75 1.65 -14.80
C PHE A 81 -8.70 2.02 -13.64
N THR A 82 -9.40 3.16 -13.77
CA THR A 82 -10.37 3.60 -12.75
C THR A 82 -11.55 2.64 -12.63
N ILE A 83 -12.06 2.11 -13.74
CA ILE A 83 -13.13 1.09 -13.74
C ILE A 83 -12.66 -0.21 -13.08
N ALA A 84 -11.41 -0.63 -13.32
CA ALA A 84 -10.84 -1.80 -12.67
C ALA A 84 -10.77 -1.64 -11.15
N LEU A 85 -10.34 -0.46 -10.65
CA LEU A 85 -10.36 -0.14 -9.21
C LEU A 85 -11.77 -0.18 -8.60
N MET A 86 -12.76 0.41 -9.28
CA MET A 86 -14.15 0.40 -8.81
C MET A 86 -14.70 -1.03 -8.75
N SER A 87 -14.35 -1.86 -9.74
CA SER A 87 -14.77 -3.26 -9.80
C SER A 87 -14.16 -4.08 -8.67
N TYR A 88 -12.89 -3.84 -8.32
CA TYR A 88 -12.25 -4.44 -7.15
C TYR A 88 -12.95 -4.07 -5.85
N ASN A 89 -13.27 -2.78 -5.66
CA ASN A 89 -13.99 -2.33 -4.46
C ASN A 89 -15.37 -2.99 -4.34
N LEU A 90 -16.11 -3.12 -5.45
CA LEU A 90 -17.38 -3.82 -5.49
C LEU A 90 -17.22 -5.30 -5.11
N PHE A 91 -16.20 -5.97 -5.65
CA PHE A 91 -15.88 -7.35 -5.28
C PHE A 91 -15.59 -7.49 -3.78
N GLY A 92 -14.83 -6.57 -3.18
CA GLY A 92 -14.57 -6.55 -1.74
C GLY A 92 -15.84 -6.46 -0.90
N VAL A 93 -16.78 -5.59 -1.29
CA VAL A 93 -18.09 -5.46 -0.62
C VAL A 93 -18.90 -6.76 -0.73
N LEU A 94 -18.93 -7.38 -1.92
CA LEU A 94 -19.65 -8.64 -2.12
C LEU A 94 -19.03 -9.78 -1.30
N ALA A 95 -17.70 -9.89 -1.27
CA ALA A 95 -17.00 -10.88 -0.47
C ALA A 95 -17.30 -10.69 1.03
N ALA A 96 -17.24 -9.46 1.54
CA ALA A 96 -17.56 -9.16 2.93
C ALA A 96 -19.02 -9.50 3.29
N ALA A 97 -19.96 -9.18 2.41
CA ALA A 97 -21.37 -9.50 2.60
C ALA A 97 -21.61 -11.03 2.64
N LEU A 98 -20.95 -11.77 1.75
CA LEU A 98 -21.04 -13.24 1.71
C LEU A 98 -20.44 -13.88 2.96
N SER A 99 -19.26 -13.44 3.41
CA SER A 99 -18.63 -13.85 4.67
C SER A 99 -19.56 -13.62 5.87
N SER A 100 -20.14 -12.42 5.95
CA SER A 100 -21.08 -12.07 7.02
C SER A 100 -22.35 -12.93 7.03
N ALA A 101 -22.86 -13.33 5.86
CA ALA A 101 -24.11 -14.08 5.75
C ALA A 101 -23.93 -15.60 5.93
N HIS A 102 -22.80 -16.17 5.51
CA HIS A 102 -22.60 -17.62 5.43
C HIS A 102 -21.60 -18.18 6.46
N GLY A 103 -21.06 -17.35 7.35
CA GLY A 103 -20.24 -17.83 8.45
C GLY A 103 -18.91 -18.40 7.99
N ARG A 104 -18.06 -17.51 7.48
CA ARG A 104 -16.64 -17.49 7.83
C ARG A 104 -16.24 -16.05 8.10
#